data_AF-A0A673KVR1-F1
#
_entry.id   AF-A0A673KVR1-F1
#
_cell.length_a   1.000
_cell.length_b   1.000
_cell.length_c   1.000
_cell.angle_alpha   90.00
_cell.angle_beta   90.00
_cell.angle_gamma   90.00
#
_symmetry.space_group_name_H-M   'P 1'
#
loop_
_entity.id
_entity.type
_entity.pdbx_description
1 polymer ?
#
loop_
_entity_poly.entity_id
_entity_poly.type
_entity_poly.pdbx_seq_one_letter_code
_entity_poly.pdbx_strand_id
1 'polypeptide(L)'
;MADATLSFAKDFLAGGVAAAISKTAVAPIERVKLLLQVQHASKQISADKQYKGIIDCIVRIPREQGFASFWRGNLANVIRYFPTQALNFAFKDKYKQIFLGGIDKHTQFWRYFAGNLASGGAAGATSLCFVYPLDFARTRLAADVGKAGSSSREFTGLADCLAKIFKSDGLRGLYQGFNVSVQGIIIYRASYFGVYDTAKGVMDGDA
;
A
#
# COMPACT_ATOMS: atom_id res chain seq x y z
N MET A 1 -22.61 -26.40 -1.74
CA MET A 1 -21.23 -26.07 -1.34
C MET A 1 -20.32 -25.79 -2.53
N ALA A 2 -20.29 -26.63 -3.57
CA ALA A 2 -19.45 -26.40 -4.76
C ALA A 2 -19.73 -25.06 -5.48
N ASP A 3 -21.00 -24.66 -5.63
CA ASP A 3 -21.38 -23.39 -6.26
C ASP A 3 -20.91 -22.16 -5.46
N ALA A 4 -20.99 -22.20 -4.13
CA ALA A 4 -20.55 -21.10 -3.28
C ALA A 4 -19.03 -20.91 -3.34
N THR A 5 -18.27 -22.01 -3.34
CA THR A 5 -16.80 -21.98 -3.50
C THR A 5 -16.42 -21.46 -4.88
N LEU A 6 -17.13 -21.88 -5.93
CA LEU A 6 -16.88 -21.42 -7.30
C LEU A 6 -17.22 -19.93 -7.47
N SER A 7 -18.33 -19.46 -6.90
CA SER A 7 -18.68 -18.04 -6.88
C SER A 7 -17.62 -17.21 -6.16
N PHE A 8 -17.22 -17.64 -4.97
CA PHE A 8 -16.16 -16.96 -4.21
C PHE A 8 -14.85 -16.89 -5.01
N ALA A 9 -14.43 -17.99 -5.64
CA ALA A 9 -13.21 -18.01 -6.44
C ALA A 9 -13.31 -17.05 -7.64
N LYS A 10 -14.47 -16.98 -8.31
CA LYS A 10 -14.72 -16.03 -9.40
C LYS A 10 -14.61 -14.59 -8.91
N ASP A 11 -15.26 -14.24 -7.81
CA ASP A 11 -15.23 -12.88 -7.25
C ASP A 11 -13.83 -12.48 -6.78
N PHE A 12 -13.12 -13.41 -6.13
CA PHE A 12 -11.75 -13.22 -5.66
C PHE A 12 -10.78 -12.96 -6.83
N LEU A 13 -10.88 -13.76 -7.90
CA LEU A 13 -10.05 -13.61 -9.09
C LEU A 13 -10.43 -12.35 -9.88
N ALA A 14 -11.72 -12.07 -10.08
CA ALA A 14 -12.20 -10.88 -10.76
C ALA A 14 -11.73 -9.61 -10.03
N GLY A 15 -11.85 -9.57 -8.70
CA GLY A 15 -11.32 -8.48 -7.89
C GLY A 15 -9.80 -8.35 -8.00
N GLY A 16 -9.07 -9.47 -8.08
CA GLY A 16 -7.62 -9.49 -8.28
C GLY A 16 -7.18 -8.93 -9.63
N VAL A 17 -7.87 -9.33 -10.70
CA VAL A 17 -7.62 -8.81 -12.06
C VAL A 17 -7.96 -7.33 -12.13
N ALA A 18 -9.11 -6.90 -11.60
CA ALA A 18 -9.50 -5.49 -11.56
C ALA A 18 -8.47 -4.65 -10.78
N ALA A 19 -8.00 -5.14 -9.64
CA ALA A 19 -6.97 -4.48 -8.85
C ALA A 19 -5.63 -4.42 -9.60
N ALA A 20 -5.23 -5.48 -10.29
CA ALA A 20 -4.01 -5.52 -11.08
C ALA A 20 -4.04 -4.49 -12.22
N ILE A 21 -5.15 -4.41 -12.95
CA ILE A 21 -5.36 -3.44 -14.04
C ILE A 21 -5.31 -2.01 -13.48
N SER A 22 -6.10 -1.73 -12.43
CA SER A 22 -6.16 -0.40 -11.82
C SER A 22 -4.79 0.06 -11.31
N LYS A 23 -4.06 -0.79 -10.58
CA LYS A 23 -2.72 -0.47 -10.06
C LYS A 23 -1.70 -0.30 -11.17
N THR A 24 -1.79 -1.08 -12.23
CA THR A 24 -0.90 -0.95 -13.39
C THR A 24 -1.17 0.35 -14.16
N ALA A 25 -2.44 0.76 -14.31
CA ALA A 25 -2.80 2.01 -14.96
C ALA A 25 -2.24 3.24 -14.22
N VAL A 26 -2.26 3.23 -12.88
CA VAL A 26 -1.76 4.35 -12.06
C VAL A 26 -0.29 4.20 -11.62
N ALA A 27 0.37 3.10 -11.95
CA ALA A 27 1.76 2.87 -11.57
C ALA A 27 2.73 4.00 -12.01
N PRO A 28 2.59 4.62 -13.21
CA PRO A 28 3.47 5.73 -13.60
C PRO A 28 3.40 6.93 -12.64
N ILE A 29 2.19 7.40 -12.32
CA ILE A 29 2.01 8.54 -11.42
C ILE A 29 2.37 8.18 -9.97
N GLU A 30 2.10 6.94 -9.56
CA GLU A 30 2.47 6.47 -8.23
C GLU A 30 4.00 6.37 -8.08
N ARG A 31 4.72 6.00 -9.13
CA ARG A 31 6.18 6.06 -9.14
C ARG A 31 6.70 7.49 -9.03
N VAL A 32 6.11 8.44 -9.76
CA VAL A 32 6.48 9.86 -9.67
C VAL A 32 6.28 10.38 -8.24
N LYS A 33 5.14 10.05 -7.62
CA LYS A 33 4.88 10.36 -6.20
C LYS A 33 5.99 9.80 -5.30
N LEU A 34 6.30 8.51 -5.42
CA LEU A 34 7.30 7.86 -4.57
C LEU A 34 8.69 8.46 -4.75
N LEU A 35 9.09 8.76 -5.98
CA LEU A 35 10.36 9.43 -6.26
C LEU A 35 10.42 10.81 -5.59
N LEU A 36 9.40 11.66 -5.78
CA LEU A 36 9.36 12.98 -5.14
C LEU A 36 9.38 12.88 -3.60
N GLN A 37 8.71 11.87 -3.04
CA GLN A 37 8.61 11.65 -1.60
C GLN A 37 9.93 11.19 -0.96
N VAL A 38 10.73 10.38 -1.65
CA VAL A 38 11.92 9.72 -1.06
C VAL A 38 13.26 10.09 -1.69
N GLN A 39 13.28 10.90 -2.77
CA GLN A 39 14.50 11.26 -3.48
C GLN A 39 15.56 11.93 -2.60
N HIS A 40 15.16 12.67 -1.57
CA HIS A 40 16.10 13.32 -0.65
C HIS A 40 16.94 12.31 0.15
N ALA A 41 16.41 11.11 0.38
CA ALA A 41 17.10 10.03 1.06
C ALA A 41 17.78 9.04 0.08
N SER A 42 17.69 9.27 -1.23
CA SER A 42 18.28 8.38 -2.24
C SER A 42 19.79 8.56 -2.33
N LYS A 43 20.52 7.44 -2.34
CA LYS A 43 21.98 7.44 -2.56
C LYS A 43 22.36 7.63 -4.04
N GLN A 44 21.42 7.41 -4.96
CA GLN A 44 21.64 7.51 -6.41
C GLN A 44 21.34 8.90 -6.97
N ILE A 45 20.57 9.72 -6.25
CA ILE A 45 20.13 11.05 -6.70
C ILE A 45 20.91 12.10 -5.92
N SER A 46 21.87 12.75 -6.58
CA SER A 46 22.57 13.91 -6.03
C SER A 46 21.62 15.11 -5.92
N ALA A 47 21.94 16.07 -5.02
CA ALA A 47 21.07 17.21 -4.74
C ALA A 47 20.74 18.05 -5.99
N ASP A 48 21.69 18.21 -6.90
CA ASP A 48 21.55 18.90 -8.18
C ASP A 48 20.67 18.16 -9.20
N LYS A 49 20.46 16.84 -9.00
CA LYS A 49 19.68 15.97 -9.91
C LYS A 49 18.29 15.65 -9.39
N GLN A 50 17.89 16.19 -8.24
CA GLN A 50 16.54 16.01 -7.73
C GLN A 50 15.49 16.49 -8.73
N TYR A 51 14.37 15.77 -8.79
CA TYR A 51 13.23 16.13 -9.61
C TYR A 51 12.53 17.34 -9.02
N LYS A 52 12.31 18.37 -9.84
CA LYS A 52 11.73 19.65 -9.41
C LYS A 52 10.22 19.58 -9.15
N GLY A 53 9.58 18.52 -9.64
CA GLY A 53 8.14 18.31 -9.49
C GLY A 53 7.63 17.21 -10.40
N ILE A 54 6.30 17.09 -10.48
CA ILE A 54 5.63 16.00 -11.21
C ILE A 54 5.97 16.02 -12.70
N ILE A 55 5.85 17.19 -13.35
CA ILE A 55 6.09 17.33 -14.80
C ILE A 55 7.56 17.03 -15.12
N ASP A 56 8.50 17.59 -14.35
CA ASP A 56 9.93 17.34 -14.51
C ASP A 56 10.25 15.83 -14.41
N CYS A 57 9.66 15.15 -13.42
CA CYS A 57 9.82 13.71 -13.21
C CYS A 57 9.27 12.89 -14.39
N ILE A 58 8.06 13.19 -14.87
CA ILE A 58 7.43 12.50 -16.02
C ILE A 58 8.25 12.67 -17.30
N VAL A 59 8.82 13.86 -17.54
CA VAL A 59 9.62 14.12 -18.74
C VAL A 59 11.00 13.45 -18.67
N ARG A 60 11.62 13.44 -17.48
CA ARG A 60 12.98 12.95 -17.29
C ARG A 60 13.07 11.43 -17.18
N ILE A 61 12.14 10.76 -16.50
CA ILE A 61 12.17 9.31 -16.29
C ILE A 61 12.39 8.50 -17.59
N PRO A 62 11.64 8.72 -18.68
CA PRO A 62 11.83 7.96 -19.92
C PRO A 62 13.21 8.18 -20.55
N ARG A 63 13.74 9.41 -20.47
CA ARG A 63 15.05 9.79 -21.02
C ARG A 63 16.19 9.22 -20.18
N GLU A 64 16.02 9.20 -18.86
CA GLU A 64 17.03 8.75 -17.92
C GLU A 64 17.07 7.23 -17.77
N GLN A 65 15.93 6.54 -17.87
CA GLN A 65 15.82 5.13 -17.45
C GLN A 65 15.05 4.24 -18.43
N GLY A 66 14.45 4.83 -19.47
CA GLY A 66 13.56 4.14 -20.42
C GLY A 66 12.10 4.21 -20.00
N PHE A 67 11.18 4.19 -20.98
CA PHE A 67 9.75 4.38 -20.76
C PHE A 67 9.13 3.31 -19.82
N ALA A 68 9.52 2.05 -19.97
CA ALA A 68 9.02 0.96 -19.13
C ALA A 68 9.36 1.13 -17.63
N SER A 69 10.32 2.00 -17.28
CA SER A 69 10.70 2.24 -15.89
C SER A 69 9.58 2.88 -15.06
N PHE A 70 8.55 3.47 -15.67
CA PHE A 70 7.36 3.94 -14.95
C PHE A 70 6.69 2.83 -14.11
N TRP A 71 6.77 1.57 -14.55
CA TRP A 71 6.19 0.42 -13.84
C TRP A 71 7.18 -0.26 -12.90
N ARG A 72 8.32 0.35 -12.61
CA ARG A 72 9.32 -0.23 -11.71
C ARG A 72 8.74 -0.41 -10.30
N GLY A 73 8.75 -1.66 -9.83
CA GLY A 73 8.14 -2.05 -8.56
C GLY A 73 6.65 -2.43 -8.65
N ASN A 74 5.99 -2.30 -9.81
CA ASN A 74 4.55 -2.57 -9.92
C ASN A 74 4.16 -4.04 -9.67
N LEU A 75 5.07 -4.99 -9.92
CA LEU A 75 4.82 -6.41 -9.64
C LEU A 75 4.39 -6.64 -8.19
N ALA A 76 5.02 -5.94 -7.24
CA ALA A 76 4.65 -6.03 -5.84
C ALA A 76 3.19 -5.60 -5.59
N ASN A 77 2.67 -4.61 -6.32
CA ASN A 77 1.28 -4.16 -6.18
C ASN A 77 0.27 -5.20 -6.58
N VAL A 78 0.54 -5.84 -7.72
CA VAL A 78 -0.32 -6.85 -8.29
C VAL A 78 -0.37 -8.05 -7.35
N ILE A 79 0.81 -8.52 -6.90
CA ILE A 79 0.91 -9.65 -5.99
C ILE A 79 0.24 -9.34 -4.65
N ARG A 80 0.47 -8.14 -4.09
CA ARG A 80 0.00 -7.76 -2.74
C ARG A 80 -1.52 -7.88 -2.57
N TYR A 81 -2.31 -7.74 -3.63
CA TYR A 81 -3.77 -7.84 -3.55
C TYR A 81 -4.21 -9.19 -2.96
N PHE A 82 -3.73 -10.30 -3.52
CA PHE A 82 -4.16 -11.65 -3.17
C PHE A 82 -3.95 -12.01 -1.69
N PRO A 83 -2.73 -11.90 -1.11
CA PRO A 83 -2.52 -12.20 0.31
C PRO A 83 -3.26 -11.21 1.21
N THR A 84 -3.37 -9.93 0.82
CA THR A 84 -4.14 -8.94 1.59
C THR A 84 -5.62 -9.32 1.65
N GLN A 85 -6.22 -9.75 0.54
CA GLN A 85 -7.62 -10.18 0.52
C GLN A 85 -7.84 -11.48 1.28
N ALA A 86 -6.93 -12.45 1.17
CA ALA A 86 -7.00 -13.68 1.96
C ALA A 86 -6.98 -13.38 3.47
N LEU A 87 -6.09 -12.49 3.92
CA LEU A 87 -6.01 -12.06 5.32
C LEU A 87 -7.24 -11.26 5.76
N ASN A 88 -7.75 -10.38 4.91
CA ASN A 88 -9.00 -9.67 5.19
C ASN A 88 -10.17 -10.65 5.37
N PHE A 89 -10.30 -11.64 4.49
CA PHE A 89 -11.34 -12.66 4.60
C PHE A 89 -11.22 -13.47 5.91
N ALA A 90 -10.00 -13.83 6.30
CA ALA A 90 -9.76 -14.59 7.52
C ALA A 90 -10.01 -13.79 8.81
N PHE A 91 -9.61 -12.51 8.85
CA PHE A 91 -9.48 -11.77 10.12
C PHE A 91 -10.42 -10.57 10.28
N LYS A 92 -10.90 -9.96 9.19
CA LYS A 92 -11.66 -8.70 9.26
C LYS A 92 -12.94 -8.83 10.10
N ASP A 93 -13.72 -9.88 9.86
CA ASP A 93 -14.98 -10.08 10.58
C ASP A 93 -14.75 -10.51 12.03
N LYS A 94 -13.67 -11.26 12.30
CA LYS A 94 -13.25 -11.58 13.66
C LYS A 94 -12.90 -10.34 14.46
N TYR A 95 -12.09 -9.43 13.89
CA TYR A 95 -11.78 -8.17 14.57
C TYR A 95 -13.00 -7.27 14.73
N LYS A 96 -13.91 -7.22 13.74
CA LYS A 96 -15.18 -6.50 13.92
C LYS A 96 -16.01 -7.08 15.05
N GLN A 97 -16.15 -8.40 15.16
CA GLN A 97 -16.88 -9.03 16.25
C GLN A 97 -16.23 -8.74 17.62
N ILE A 98 -14.90 -8.82 17.71
CA ILE A 98 -14.16 -8.54 18.96
C ILE A 98 -14.33 -7.09 19.41
N PHE A 99 -14.22 -6.12 18.50
CA PHE A 99 -14.16 -4.71 18.88
C PHE A 99 -15.49 -3.94 18.72
N LEU A 100 -16.45 -4.48 17.96
CA LEU A 100 -17.76 -3.86 17.70
C LEU A 100 -18.94 -4.76 18.11
N GLY A 101 -18.69 -5.98 18.59
CA GLY A 101 -19.74 -6.89 19.04
C GLY A 101 -20.57 -6.26 20.16
N GLY A 102 -21.88 -6.14 19.93
CA GLY A 102 -22.81 -5.57 20.91
C GLY A 102 -22.76 -4.05 21.05
N ILE A 103 -22.04 -3.32 20.18
CA ILE A 103 -22.01 -1.86 20.18
C ILE A 103 -23.01 -1.33 19.15
N ASP A 104 -23.94 -0.51 19.59
CA ASP A 104 -24.88 0.19 18.71
C ASP A 104 -24.28 1.52 18.24
N LYS A 105 -24.20 1.68 16.92
CA LYS A 105 -23.63 2.86 16.26
C LYS A 105 -24.45 4.14 16.48
N HIS A 106 -25.76 4.04 16.74
CA HIS A 106 -26.66 5.18 16.87
C HIS A 106 -26.68 5.74 18.30
N THR A 107 -26.51 4.88 19.30
CA THR A 107 -26.56 5.29 20.71
C THR A 107 -25.17 5.49 21.32
N GLN A 108 -24.13 4.85 20.78
CA GLN A 108 -22.78 4.84 21.36
C GLN A 108 -21.70 5.26 20.36
N PHE A 109 -21.86 6.43 19.74
CA PHE A 109 -20.95 6.94 18.69
C PHE A 109 -19.46 6.78 19.04
N TRP A 110 -18.98 7.34 20.16
CA TRP A 110 -17.55 7.31 20.51
C TRP A 110 -17.02 5.89 20.74
N ARG A 111 -17.85 4.99 21.25
CA ARG A 111 -17.48 3.59 21.48
C ARG A 111 -17.43 2.82 20.17
N TYR A 112 -18.38 3.08 19.27
CA TYR A 112 -18.36 2.54 17.90
C TYR A 112 -17.14 3.05 17.12
N PHE A 113 -16.86 4.36 17.21
CA PHE A 113 -15.70 4.98 16.58
C PHE A 113 -14.39 4.34 17.07
N ALA A 114 -14.18 4.28 18.39
CA ALA A 114 -13.00 3.65 18.97
C ALA A 114 -12.87 2.16 18.59
N GLY A 115 -13.97 1.40 18.65
CA GLY A 115 -13.99 -0.02 18.26
C GLY A 115 -13.67 -0.23 16.77
N ASN A 116 -14.13 0.67 15.90
CA ASN A 116 -13.88 0.58 14.47
C ASN A 116 -12.44 0.99 14.11
N LEU A 117 -11.84 1.93 14.84
CA LEU A 117 -10.42 2.23 14.77
C LEU A 117 -9.57 1.05 15.23
N ALA A 118 -9.91 0.44 16.37
CA ALA A 118 -9.21 -0.73 16.90
C ALA A 118 -9.31 -1.93 15.95
N SER A 119 -10.52 -2.21 15.45
CA SER A 119 -10.78 -3.26 14.44
C SER A 119 -9.97 -3.03 13.17
N GLY A 120 -9.94 -1.78 12.68
CA GLY A 120 -9.19 -1.41 11.50
C GLY A 120 -7.69 -1.46 11.67
N GLY A 121 -7.18 -0.94 12.78
CA GLY A 121 -5.77 -0.96 13.14
C GLY A 121 -5.26 -2.38 13.31
N ALA A 122 -6.00 -3.24 14.02
CA ALA A 122 -5.65 -4.65 14.21
C ALA A 122 -5.67 -5.43 12.89
N ALA A 123 -6.72 -5.30 12.08
CA ALA A 123 -6.79 -5.96 10.77
C ALA A 123 -5.67 -5.48 9.82
N GLY A 124 -5.37 -4.17 9.86
CA GLY A 124 -4.28 -3.56 9.10
C GLY A 124 -2.91 -4.08 9.54
N ALA A 125 -2.62 -4.06 10.84
CA ALA A 125 -1.37 -4.56 11.41
C ALA A 125 -1.15 -6.04 11.08
N THR A 126 -2.19 -6.89 11.27
CA THR A 126 -2.13 -8.31 10.93
C THR A 126 -1.86 -8.53 9.44
N SER A 127 -2.48 -7.74 8.56
CA SER A 127 -2.20 -7.82 7.12
C SER A 127 -0.74 -7.45 6.82
N LEU A 128 -0.27 -6.34 7.40
CA LEU A 128 1.11 -5.87 7.22
C LEU A 128 2.13 -6.88 7.77
N CYS A 129 1.84 -7.65 8.82
CA CYS A 129 2.74 -8.70 9.31
C CYS A 129 3.14 -9.73 8.23
N PHE A 130 2.38 -9.83 7.13
CA PHE A 130 2.71 -10.72 6.01
C PHE A 130 3.09 -9.95 4.74
N VAL A 131 2.38 -8.85 4.43
CA VAL A 131 2.52 -8.18 3.14
C VAL A 131 3.49 -6.99 3.16
N TYR A 132 3.95 -6.55 4.33
CA TYR A 132 4.85 -5.40 4.45
C TYR A 132 6.16 -5.54 3.66
N PRO A 133 6.80 -6.73 3.56
CA PRO A 133 7.98 -6.89 2.70
C PRO A 133 7.70 -6.54 1.23
N LEU A 134 6.48 -6.79 0.73
CA LEU A 134 6.08 -6.39 -0.62
C LEU A 134 5.98 -4.87 -0.75
N ASP A 135 5.39 -4.19 0.23
CA ASP A 135 5.30 -2.71 0.27
C ASP A 135 6.69 -2.06 0.35
N PHE A 136 7.57 -2.64 1.16
CA PHE A 136 8.96 -2.23 1.28
C PHE A 136 9.69 -2.36 -0.06
N ALA A 137 9.66 -3.55 -0.68
CA ALA A 137 10.35 -3.80 -1.94
C ALA A 137 9.78 -2.96 -3.08
N ARG A 138 8.46 -2.75 -3.11
CA ARG A 138 7.80 -1.84 -4.04
C ARG A 138 8.39 -0.43 -3.95
N THR A 139 8.54 0.09 -2.74
CA THR A 139 9.07 1.45 -2.50
C THR A 139 10.54 1.55 -2.88
N ARG A 140 11.36 0.56 -2.51
CA ARG A 140 12.79 0.50 -2.88
C ARG A 140 12.97 0.41 -4.40
N LEU A 141 12.20 -0.43 -5.08
CA LEU A 141 12.26 -0.54 -6.53
C LEU A 141 11.79 0.74 -7.22
N ALA A 142 10.74 1.39 -6.73
CA ALA A 142 10.25 2.64 -7.31
C ALA A 142 11.28 3.78 -7.19
N ALA A 143 11.99 3.83 -6.05
CA ALA A 143 13.05 4.79 -5.74
C ALA A 143 14.36 4.54 -6.51
N ASP A 144 14.60 3.32 -6.98
CA ASP A 144 15.78 2.96 -7.75
C ASP A 144 15.74 3.62 -9.14
N VAL A 145 16.64 4.57 -9.35
CA VAL A 145 16.77 5.35 -10.59
C VAL A 145 17.82 4.79 -11.55
N GLY A 146 18.41 3.62 -11.24
CA GLY A 146 19.42 2.98 -12.08
C GLY A 146 18.88 2.47 -13.41
N LYS A 147 19.64 2.73 -14.49
CA LYS A 147 19.32 2.31 -15.86
C LYS A 147 19.22 0.79 -15.99
N ALA A 148 18.35 0.30 -16.88
CA ALA A 148 18.27 -1.13 -17.18
C ALA A 148 19.58 -1.66 -17.78
N GLY A 149 20.01 -2.84 -17.33
CA GLY A 149 21.26 -3.46 -17.80
C GLY A 149 22.55 -2.77 -17.36
N SER A 150 22.47 -1.71 -16.55
CA SER A 150 23.63 -1.00 -16.01
C SER A 150 23.94 -1.43 -14.58
N SER A 151 25.22 -1.39 -14.20
CA SER A 151 25.69 -1.54 -12.81
C SER A 151 25.14 -0.47 -11.86
N SER A 152 24.57 0.62 -12.39
CA SER A 152 23.90 1.66 -11.60
C SER A 152 22.60 1.20 -10.95
N ARG A 153 22.04 0.05 -11.36
CA ARG A 153 20.81 -0.53 -10.83
C ARG A 153 21.05 -1.21 -9.48
N GLU A 154 20.33 -0.77 -8.45
CA GLU A 154 20.46 -1.33 -7.09
C GLU A 154 19.85 -2.74 -7.01
N PHE A 155 18.65 -2.90 -7.59
CA PHE A 155 17.91 -4.16 -7.58
C PHE A 155 17.45 -4.57 -8.98
N THR A 156 17.60 -5.84 -9.33
CA THR A 156 17.15 -6.37 -10.63
C THR A 156 15.63 -6.59 -10.66
N GLY A 157 15.01 -6.82 -9.50
CA GLY A 157 13.57 -7.02 -9.37
C GLY A 157 13.13 -7.26 -7.92
N LEU A 158 11.88 -7.70 -7.75
CA LEU A 158 11.26 -7.94 -6.43
C LEU A 158 12.01 -8.98 -5.60
N ALA A 159 12.27 -10.15 -6.17
CA ALA A 159 12.97 -11.23 -5.47
C ALA A 159 14.40 -10.84 -5.07
N ASP A 160 15.14 -10.19 -5.98
CA ASP A 160 16.49 -9.68 -5.72
C ASP A 160 16.49 -8.61 -4.62
N CYS A 161 15.52 -7.70 -4.62
CA CYS A 161 15.36 -6.70 -3.57
C CYS A 161 15.13 -7.35 -2.19
N LEU A 162 14.20 -8.30 -2.11
CA LEU A 162 13.91 -9.00 -0.85
C LEU A 162 15.12 -9.81 -0.38
N ALA A 163 15.76 -10.57 -1.27
CA ALA A 163 16.90 -11.42 -0.94
C ALA A 163 18.12 -10.60 -0.49
N LYS A 164 18.47 -9.54 -1.21
CA LYS A 164 19.62 -8.67 -0.85
C LYS A 164 19.43 -8.02 0.51
N ILE A 165 18.25 -7.46 0.77
CA ILE A 165 17.97 -6.78 2.04
C ILE A 165 17.87 -7.78 3.18
N PHE A 166 17.26 -8.94 2.95
CA PHE A 166 17.26 -9.99 3.95
C PHE A 166 18.67 -10.47 4.28
N LYS A 167 19.56 -10.58 3.28
CA LYS A 167 20.96 -10.97 3.48
C LYS A 167 21.78 -9.91 4.23
N SER A 168 21.52 -8.62 4.01
CA SER A 168 22.27 -7.54 4.66
C SER A 168 21.75 -7.19 6.06
N ASP A 169 20.43 -7.09 6.22
CA ASP A 169 19.78 -6.47 7.39
C ASP A 169 18.78 -7.41 8.08
N GLY A 170 18.61 -8.64 7.56
CA GLY A 170 17.67 -9.63 8.07
C GLY A 170 16.20 -9.22 7.92
N LEU A 171 15.34 -9.84 8.74
CA LEU A 171 13.92 -9.50 8.80
C LEU A 171 13.70 -8.04 9.22
N ARG A 172 14.55 -7.49 10.10
CA ARG A 172 14.41 -6.11 10.56
C ARG A 172 14.51 -5.11 9.40
N GLY A 173 15.37 -5.38 8.41
CA GLY A 173 15.48 -4.57 7.19
C GLY A 173 14.18 -4.51 6.39
N LEU A 174 13.52 -5.65 6.21
CA LEU A 174 12.28 -5.76 5.43
C LEU A 174 11.07 -5.09 6.10
N TYR A 175 11.11 -4.87 7.42
CA TYR A 175 10.03 -4.30 8.22
C TYR A 175 10.34 -2.89 8.74
N GLN A 176 11.36 -2.21 8.20
CA GLN A 176 11.64 -0.82 8.57
C GLN A 176 10.45 0.09 8.24
N GLY A 177 9.95 0.81 9.24
CA GLY A 177 8.79 1.68 9.13
C GLY A 177 7.45 1.05 9.56
N PHE A 178 7.43 -0.24 9.92
CA PHE A 178 6.18 -0.94 10.26
C PHE A 178 5.33 -0.21 11.32
N ASN A 179 5.94 0.24 12.41
CA ASN A 179 5.23 0.92 13.50
C ASN A 179 4.56 2.21 13.04
N VAL A 180 5.26 3.05 12.27
CA VAL A 180 4.69 4.31 11.76
C VAL A 180 3.63 4.05 10.69
N SER A 181 3.76 2.97 9.90
CA SER A 181 2.72 2.55 8.96
C SER A 181 1.43 2.12 9.68
N VAL A 182 1.52 1.38 10.79
CA VAL A 182 0.34 1.01 11.59
C VAL A 182 -0.33 2.24 12.20
N GLN A 183 0.44 3.17 12.78
CA GLN A 183 -0.09 4.45 13.27
C GLN A 183 -0.78 5.24 12.15
N GLY A 184 -0.16 5.28 10.96
CA GLY A 184 -0.72 5.91 9.77
C GLY A 184 -2.07 5.31 9.35
N ILE A 185 -2.26 3.98 9.46
CA ILE A 185 -3.55 3.33 9.18
C ILE A 185 -4.64 3.79 10.14
N ILE A 186 -4.31 3.92 11.43
CA ILE A 186 -5.27 4.36 12.46
C ILE A 186 -5.69 5.80 12.19
N ILE A 187 -4.73 6.71 11.96
CA ILE A 187 -5.00 8.11 11.65
C ILE A 187 -5.78 8.26 10.34
N TYR A 188 -5.41 7.49 9.31
CA TYR A 188 -6.12 7.47 8.03
C TYR A 188 -7.59 7.07 8.22
N ARG A 189 -7.85 6.00 8.99
CA ARG A 189 -9.23 5.58 9.28
C ARG A 189 -9.99 6.61 10.11
N ALA A 190 -9.37 7.18 11.13
CA ALA A 190 -9.99 8.21 11.95
C ALA A 190 -10.43 9.42 11.11
N SER A 191 -9.55 9.87 10.22
CA SER A 191 -9.83 10.98 9.30
C SER A 191 -10.93 10.60 8.31
N TYR A 192 -10.88 9.39 7.74
CA TYR A 192 -11.90 8.90 6.81
C TYR A 192 -13.30 8.90 7.44
N PHE A 193 -13.46 8.29 8.62
CA PHE A 193 -14.76 8.23 9.29
C PHE A 193 -15.20 9.61 9.77
N GLY A 194 -14.32 10.39 10.40
CA GLY A 194 -14.68 11.73 10.88
C GLY A 194 -15.17 12.65 9.77
N VAL A 195 -14.47 12.67 8.63
CA VAL A 195 -14.87 13.49 7.47
C VAL A 195 -16.11 12.92 6.80
N TYR A 196 -16.20 11.60 6.58
CA TYR A 196 -17.35 10.98 5.94
C TYR A 196 -18.64 11.21 6.74
N ASP A 197 -18.60 11.01 8.06
CA ASP A 197 -19.77 11.17 8.93
C ASP A 197 -20.21 12.63 8.99
N THR A 198 -19.27 13.58 9.09
CA THR A 198 -19.58 15.02 9.06
C THR A 198 -20.18 15.44 7.72
N ALA A 199 -19.56 15.03 6.61
CA ALA A 199 -20.04 15.36 5.28
C ALA A 199 -21.44 14.78 5.04
N LYS A 200 -21.68 13.55 5.49
CA LYS A 200 -22.98 12.90 5.39
C LYS A 200 -24.04 13.64 6.21
N GLY A 201 -23.76 14.02 7.45
CA GLY A 201 -24.70 14.79 8.28
C GLY A 201 -25.10 16.12 7.66
N VAL A 202 -24.14 16.84 7.05
CA VAL A 202 -24.42 18.10 6.33
C VAL A 202 -25.26 17.86 5.07
N MET A 203 -24.97 16.80 4.31
CA MET A 203 -25.70 16.49 3.07
C MET A 203 -27.11 15.96 3.32
N ASP A 204 -27.30 15.17 4.37
CA ASP A 204 -28.59 14.57 4.73
C ASP A 204 -29.48 15.56 5.53
N GLY A 205 -28.96 16.72 5.91
CA GLY A 205 -29.73 17.79 6.58
C GLY A 205 -29.89 17.64 8.09
N ASP A 206 -29.09 16.79 8.72
CA ASP A 206 -29.13 16.48 10.16
C ASP A 206 -28.16 17.35 10.99
N ALA A 207 -27.71 18.49 10.45
CA ALA A 207 -26.74 19.41 11.07
C ALA A 207 -27.37 20.76 11.45
#